data_AF-A0A1G9H0N7-F1
#
_entry.id   AF-A0A1G9H0N7-F1
#
_cell.length_a   1.000
_cell.length_b   1.000
_cell.length_c   1.000
_cell.angle_alpha   90.00
_cell.angle_beta   90.00
_cell.angle_gamma   90.00
#
_symmetry.space_group_name_H-M   'P 1'
#
loop_
_entity.id
_entity.type
_entity.pdbx_description
1 polymer ?
#
loop_
_entity_poly.entity_id
_entity_poly.type
_entity_poly.pdbx_seq_one_letter_code
_entity_poly.pdbx_strand_id
1 'polypeptide(L)'
;MGFFKQVEGEAAIVIINGVFKQVDIYERDGNLYAKTAGGFVRLMADGSTSKAKMSLNYMSWNGKLLRDSWGRLCTSDAPGAKPLEAPKAQLLLGSSAE
;
A
#
# COMPACT_ATOMS: atom_id res chain seq x y z
N MET A 1 7.49 -17.99 3.82
CA MET A 1 7.58 -17.52 2.42
C MET A 1 6.29 -17.93 1.73
N GLY A 2 5.32 -17.02 1.70
CA GLY A 2 3.97 -17.28 1.19
C GLY A 2 3.76 -16.85 -0.27
N PHE A 3 2.61 -17.24 -0.82
CA PHE A 3 2.08 -16.67 -2.07
C PHE A 3 1.53 -15.26 -1.83
N PHE A 4 1.39 -14.49 -2.90
CA PHE A 4 0.66 -13.24 -2.87
C PHE A 4 -0.84 -13.55 -2.77
N LYS A 5 -1.50 -12.99 -1.76
CA LYS A 5 -2.94 -13.13 -1.56
C LYS A 5 -3.60 -11.80 -1.84
N GLN A 6 -4.65 -11.79 -2.65
CA GLN A 6 -5.40 -10.57 -2.87
C GLN A 6 -6.09 -10.17 -1.57
N VAL A 7 -6.09 -8.88 -1.26
CA VAL A 7 -6.92 -8.33 -0.19
C VAL A 7 -8.23 -7.92 -0.83
N GLU A 8 -9.23 -8.80 -0.75
CA GLU A 8 -10.53 -8.58 -1.39
C GLU A 8 -11.23 -7.33 -0.85
N GLY A 9 -11.84 -6.55 -1.76
CA GLY A 9 -12.51 -5.29 -1.43
C GLY A 9 -11.58 -4.08 -1.34
N GLU A 10 -10.26 -4.28 -1.34
CA GLU A 10 -9.28 -3.21 -1.22
C GLU A 10 -8.58 -2.94 -2.56
N ALA A 11 -8.44 -1.66 -2.91
CA ALA A 11 -7.84 -1.21 -4.15
C ALA A 11 -7.00 0.05 -3.93
N ALA A 12 -6.06 0.31 -4.82
CA ALA A 12 -5.28 1.53 -4.83
C ALA A 12 -5.33 2.24 -6.17
N ILE A 13 -5.13 3.55 -6.13
CA ILE A 13 -4.79 4.38 -7.28
C ILE A 13 -3.29 4.63 -7.24
N VAL A 14 -2.62 4.23 -8.30
CA VAL A 14 -1.19 4.47 -8.50
C VAL A 14 -0.99 5.39 -9.70
N ILE A 15 0.03 6.25 -9.63
CA ILE A 15 0.43 7.10 -10.74
C ILE A 15 1.68 6.48 -11.35
N ILE A 16 1.63 6.12 -12.64
CA ILE A 16 2.77 5.53 -13.36
C ILE A 16 3.04 6.39 -14.59
N ASN A 17 4.20 7.06 -14.64
CA ASN A 17 4.53 8.03 -15.70
C ASN A 17 3.42 9.07 -15.93
N GLY A 18 2.82 9.60 -14.86
CA GLY A 18 1.75 10.59 -14.92
C GLY A 18 0.34 10.02 -15.21
N VAL A 19 0.20 8.71 -15.42
CA VAL A 19 -1.09 8.06 -15.65
C VAL A 19 -1.63 7.45 -14.36
N PHE A 20 -2.82 7.85 -13.96
CA PHE A 20 -3.55 7.25 -12.83
C PHE A 20 -4.11 5.89 -13.24
N LYS A 21 -3.90 4.87 -12.39
CA LYS A 21 -4.40 3.51 -12.61
C LYS A 21 -4.94 2.94 -11.31
N GLN A 22 -6.15 2.40 -11.37
CA GLN A 22 -6.69 1.56 -10.31
C GLN A 22 -6.06 0.17 -10.38
N VAL A 23 -5.64 -0.34 -9.23
CA VAL A 23 -4.96 -1.62 -9.08
C VAL A 23 -5.44 -2.34 -7.83
N ASP A 24 -5.48 -3.67 -7.90
CA ASP A 24 -5.78 -4.52 -6.74
C ASP A 24 -4.62 -4.53 -5.74
N ILE A 25 -4.95 -4.66 -4.46
CA ILE A 25 -3.99 -4.83 -3.37
C ILE A 25 -3.77 -6.31 -3.06
N TYR A 26 -2.52 -6.66 -2.82
CA TYR A 26 -2.08 -7.98 -2.42
C TYR A 26 -1.21 -7.90 -1.18
N GLU A 27 -1.32 -8.92 -0.34
CA GLU A 27 -0.50 -9.15 0.83
C GLU A 27 0.47 -10.31 0.58
N ARG A 28 1.70 -10.16 1.07
CA ARG A 28 2.66 -11.26 1.18
C ARG A 28 3.61 -11.06 2.34
N ASP A 29 3.68 -12.07 3.22
CA ASP A 29 4.54 -12.09 4.40
C ASP A 29 4.34 -10.80 5.24
N GLY A 30 3.08 -10.39 5.42
CA GLY A 30 2.65 -9.20 6.17
C GLY A 30 2.79 -7.87 5.42
N ASN A 31 3.35 -7.86 4.20
CA ASN A 31 3.63 -6.62 3.45
C ASN A 31 2.63 -6.40 2.32
N LEU A 32 2.35 -5.12 2.00
CA LEU A 32 1.38 -4.74 0.99
C LEU A 32 2.02 -4.41 -0.37
N TYR A 33 1.35 -4.86 -1.42
CA TYR A 33 1.78 -4.77 -2.80
C TYR A 33 0.60 -4.37 -3.70
N ALA A 34 0.87 -3.55 -4.71
CA ALA A 34 -0.05 -3.30 -5.81
C ALA A 34 0.18 -4.30 -6.95
N LYS A 35 -0.90 -4.86 -7.49
CA LYS A 35 -0.83 -5.66 -8.71
C LYS A 35 -0.66 -4.75 -9.93
N THR A 36 0.36 -5.03 -10.73
CA THR A 36 0.61 -4.37 -12.01
C THR A 36 0.76 -5.41 -13.12
N ALA A 37 0.76 -4.97 -14.38
CA ALA A 37 0.98 -5.87 -15.53
C ALA A 37 2.30 -6.67 -15.42
N GLY A 38 3.34 -6.09 -14.80
CA GLY A 38 4.65 -6.73 -14.64
C GLY A 38 4.82 -7.55 -13.36
N GLY A 39 3.75 -7.77 -12.57
CA GLY A 39 3.82 -8.46 -11.29
C GLY A 39 3.39 -7.58 -10.11
N PHE A 40 4.02 -7.77 -8.95
CA PHE A 40 3.63 -7.11 -7.70
C PHE A 40 4.64 -6.02 -7.33
N VAL A 41 4.16 -4.80 -7.16
CA VAL A 41 4.98 -3.65 -6.79
C VAL A 41 4.75 -3.33 -5.32
N ARG A 42 5.82 -3.29 -4.53
CA ARG A 42 5.75 -3.00 -3.11
C ARG A 42 5.32 -1.56 -2.86
N LEU A 43 4.44 -1.37 -1.88
CA LEU A 43 3.94 -0.07 -1.46
C LEU A 43 4.69 0.41 -0.21
N MET A 44 5.02 1.70 -0.18
CA MET A 44 5.72 2.33 0.93
C MET A 44 4.80 3.33 1.64
N ALA A 45 5.03 3.53 2.93
CA ALA A 45 4.19 4.37 3.78
C ALA A 45 4.34 5.87 3.50
N ASP A 46 5.34 6.27 2.71
CA ASP A 46 5.53 7.64 2.23
C ASP A 46 4.85 7.89 0.87
N GLY A 47 4.16 6.90 0.31
CA GLY A 47 3.54 6.97 -1.02
C GLY A 47 4.49 6.62 -2.17
N SER A 48 5.75 6.31 -1.89
CA SER A 48 6.66 5.77 -2.91
C SER A 48 6.39 4.27 -3.17
N THR A 49 7.02 3.73 -4.21
CA THR A 49 6.95 2.29 -4.51
C THR A 49 8.32 1.74 -4.90
N SER A 50 8.49 0.42 -4.89
CA SER A 50 9.73 -0.20 -5.39
C SER A 50 9.91 -0.11 -6.92
N LYS A 51 8.95 0.45 -7.67
CA LYS A 51 9.05 0.65 -9.11
C LYS A 51 9.36 2.13 -9.41
N ALA A 52 10.40 2.37 -10.20
CA ALA A 52 10.73 3.73 -10.63
C ALA A 52 9.57 4.39 -11.39
N LYS A 53 9.40 5.70 -11.18
CA LYS A 53 8.33 6.52 -11.78
C LYS A 53 6.91 6.04 -11.48
N MET A 54 6.74 5.35 -10.35
CA MET A 54 5.46 4.89 -9.84
C MET A 54 5.29 5.31 -8.38
N SER A 55 4.16 5.93 -8.08
CA SER A 55 3.79 6.38 -6.74
C SER A 55 2.38 5.92 -6.37
N LEU A 56 2.17 5.61 -5.10
CA LEU A 56 0.86 5.39 -4.52
C LEU A 56 0.19 6.74 -4.26
N ASN A 57 -0.96 6.98 -4.87
CA ASN A 57 -1.71 8.21 -4.72
C ASN A 57 -2.84 8.06 -3.70
N TYR A 58 -3.57 6.96 -3.76
CA TYR A 58 -4.69 6.67 -2.89
C TYR A 58 -4.83 5.16 -2.69
N MET A 59 -5.37 4.74 -1.57
CA MET A 59 -5.67 3.36 -1.25
C MET A 59 -6.95 3.29 -0.40
N SER A 60 -7.89 2.45 -0.81
CA SER A 60 -8.95 1.98 0.07
C SER A 60 -8.34 0.97 1.04
N TRP A 61 -8.63 1.14 2.33
CA TRP A 61 -8.20 0.23 3.38
C TRP A 61 -9.16 0.27 4.56
N ASN A 62 -9.85 -0.84 4.86
CA ASN A 62 -10.74 -0.95 6.03
C ASN A 62 -10.01 -1.33 7.34
N GLY A 63 -8.68 -1.42 7.32
CA GLY A 63 -7.88 -1.82 8.49
C GLY A 63 -7.07 -0.69 9.11
N LYS A 64 -6.34 -1.01 10.19
CA LYS A 64 -5.25 -0.13 10.65
C LYS A 64 -4.12 -0.20 9.61
N LEU A 65 -3.77 0.95 9.05
CA LEU A 65 -2.63 1.04 8.13
C LEU A 65 -1.33 1.11 8.96
N LEU A 66 -0.45 0.14 8.75
CA LEU A 66 0.79 -0.01 9.52
C LEU A 66 2.00 0.12 8.60
N ARG A 67 3.16 0.38 9.20
CA ARG A 67 4.46 0.39 8.53
C ARG A 67 5.49 -0.44 9.28
N ASP A 68 6.42 -1.04 8.56
CA ASP A 68 7.58 -1.68 9.17
C ASP A 68 8.71 -0.66 9.48
N SER A 69 9.82 -1.16 10.03
CA SER A 69 11.00 -0.33 10.34
C SER A 69 11.74 0.21 9.11
N TRP A 70 11.51 -0.38 7.94
CA TRP A 70 12.01 0.09 6.64
C TRP A 70 11.02 0.99 5.91
N GLY A 71 9.86 1.31 6.52
CA GLY A 71 8.84 2.19 5.95
C GLY A 71 7.94 1.52 4.91
N ARG A 72 7.90 0.19 4.83
CA ARG A 72 7.00 -0.54 3.92
C ARG A 72 5.59 -0.56 4.50
N LEU A 73 4.57 -0.42 3.66
CA LEU A 73 3.20 -0.64 4.10
C LEU A 73 2.98 -2.11 4.43
N CYS A 74 2.41 -2.35 5.59
CA CYS A 74 2.24 -3.70 6.12
C CYS A 74 0.92 -3.85 6.89
N THR A 75 0.55 -5.10 7.12
CA THR A 75 -0.55 -5.52 7.97
C THR A 75 -0.03 -5.81 9.38
N SER A 76 -0.93 -6.17 10.30
CA SER A 76 -0.58 -6.50 11.69
C SER A 76 0.25 -7.78 11.83
N ASP A 77 0.33 -8.57 10.77
CA ASP A 77 1.11 -9.80 10.71
C ASP A 77 2.62 -9.54 10.57
N ALA A 78 3.01 -8.35 10.11
CA ALA A 78 4.42 -8.02 9.90
C ALA A 78 5.18 -7.79 11.24
N PRO A 79 6.38 -8.36 11.40
CA PRO A 79 7.19 -8.16 12.60
C PRO A 79 7.64 -6.70 12.71
N GLY A 80 7.43 -6.09 13.88
CA GLY A 80 7.79 -4.69 14.12
C GLY A 80 6.88 -3.67 13.44
N ALA A 81 5.66 -4.08 13.07
CA ALA A 81 4.65 -3.17 12.54
C ALA A 81 4.33 -2.05 13.55
N LYS A 82 4.41 -0.81 13.07
CA LYS A 82 4.05 0.40 13.81
C LYS A 82 2.88 1.08 13.10
N PRO A 83 1.91 1.65 13.84
CA PRO A 83 0.86 2.44 13.21
C PRO A 83 1.45 3.59 12.43
N LEU A 84 0.92 3.81 11.23
CA LEU A 84 1.26 4.98 10.46
C LEU A 84 0.69 6.22 11.17
N GLU A 85 1.48 7.28 11.24
CA GLU A 85 1.04 8.55 11.84
C GLU A 85 -0.17 9.08 11.09
N ALA A 86 -1.17 9.58 11.82
CA ALA A 86 -2.43 10.08 11.27
C ALA A 86 -2.29 10.96 10.01
N PRO A 87 -1.39 11.98 9.96
CA PRO A 87 -1.28 12.83 8.77
C PRO A 87 -0.79 12.07 7.52
N LYS A 88 0.09 11.07 7.68
CA LYS A 88 0.57 10.26 6.55
C LYS A 88 -0.46 9.23 6.11
N ALA A 89 -1.17 8.63 7.06
CA ALA A 89 -2.26 7.71 6.76
C ALA A 89 -3.37 8.42 5.98
N GLN A 90 -3.73 9.64 6.37
CA GLN A 90 -4.78 10.42 5.74
C GLN A 90 -4.46 10.81 4.29
N LEU A 91 -3.19 11.07 3.96
CA LEU A 91 -2.76 11.31 2.58
C LEU A 91 -2.97 10.08 1.68
N LEU A 92 -2.78 8.87 2.22
CA LEU A 92 -2.91 7.63 1.45
C LEU A 92 -4.34 7.11 1.42
N LEU A 93 -5.10 7.29 2.48
CA LEU A 93 -6.49 6.81 2.59
C LEU A 93 -7.51 7.79 2.01
N GLY A 94 -7.06 8.98 1.60
CA GLY A 94 -7.92 10.11 1.27
C GLY A 94 -8.61 10.66 2.52
N SER A 95 -8.65 11.98 2.65
CA SER A 95 -9.41 12.62 3.70
C SER A 95 -10.91 12.38 3.49
N SER A 96 -11.51 11.50 4.28
CA SER A 96 -12.77 11.82 4.94
C SER A 96 -12.58 11.57 6.43
N ALA A 97 -12.31 12.68 7.14
CA ALA A 97 -12.68 12.79 8.53
C ALA A 97 -14.21 12.92 8.54
N GLU A 98 -14.89 11.91 9.05
CA GLU A 98 -16.21 12.03 9.66
C GLU A 98 -16.16 11.32 11.01
#